data_AF-A0A534L372-F1
#
_entry.id   AF-A0A534L372-F1
#
_cell.length_a   1.000
_cell.length_b   1.000
_cell.length_c   1.000
_cell.angle_alpha   90.00
_cell.angle_beta   90.00
_cell.angle_gamma   90.00
#
_symmetry.space_group_name_H-M   'P 1'
#
loop_
_entity.id
_entity.type
_entity.pdbx_description
1 polymer ?
#
loop_
_entity_poly.entity_id
_entity_poly.type
_entity_poly.pdbx_seq_one_letter_code
_entity_poly.pdbx_strand_id
1 'polypeptide(L)'
;MPIKTFEFSSVDGRRFVKPTDRWLNLRVDHNSTVTLISELGDRQASVDFRFTANYHASEAVVGLIQIEGNLLWEGDARGLVKSWSAGGQMPPEVAQEIHTVIMSNCIPEAVILARELRLPPPVPIPQVNVPQQPPKPGKGRSPEIA
;
A
#
# COMPACT_ATOMS: atom_id res chain seq x y z
N MET A 1 -7.97 -2.02 20.48
CA MET A 1 -7.84 -2.59 19.13
C MET A 1 -8.17 -4.08 19.24
N PRO A 2 -9.21 -4.58 18.56
CA PRO A 2 -9.58 -6.00 18.51
C PRO A 2 -8.62 -6.89 17.72
N ILE A 3 -7.69 -6.35 16.94
CA ILE A 3 -6.64 -7.14 16.29
C ILE A 3 -5.55 -7.46 17.33
N LYS A 4 -5.33 -8.75 17.61
CA LYS A 4 -4.36 -9.22 18.61
C LYS A 4 -3.00 -9.58 18.04
N THR A 5 -2.99 -10.17 16.85
CA THR A 5 -1.78 -10.68 16.20
C THR A 5 -1.85 -10.39 14.71
N PHE A 6 -0.69 -10.18 14.09
CA PHE A 6 -0.54 -9.98 12.65
C PHE A 6 0.76 -10.65 12.21
N GLU A 7 0.67 -11.59 11.28
CA GLU A 7 1.80 -12.41 10.84
C GLU A 7 1.84 -12.49 9.31
N PHE A 8 3.04 -12.45 8.75
CA PHE A 8 3.27 -12.71 7.33
C PHE A 8 3.52 -14.21 7.12
N SER A 9 2.77 -14.81 6.21
CA SER A 9 2.94 -16.21 5.81
C SER A 9 3.78 -16.36 4.54
N SER A 10 3.71 -15.38 3.63
CA SER A 10 4.49 -15.37 2.40
C SER A 10 4.74 -13.94 1.91
N VAL A 11 5.94 -13.71 1.38
CA VAL A 11 6.35 -12.43 0.80
C VAL A 11 7.04 -12.72 -0.53
N ASP A 12 6.39 -12.37 -1.63
CA ASP A 12 6.91 -12.52 -2.99
C ASP A 12 7.07 -11.15 -3.65
N GLY A 13 8.22 -10.93 -4.27
CA GLY A 13 8.55 -9.69 -4.94
C GLY A 13 9.19 -9.98 -6.28
N ARG A 14 8.52 -9.58 -7.36
CA ARG A 14 8.97 -9.84 -8.74
C ARG A 14 9.04 -8.57 -9.55
N ARG A 15 10.09 -8.49 -10.36
CA ARG A 15 10.31 -7.43 -11.35
C ARG A 15 10.45 -8.06 -12.72
N PHE A 16 9.66 -7.57 -13.66
CA PHE A 16 9.52 -8.21 -14.98
C PHE A 16 10.32 -7.50 -16.09
N VAL A 17 10.77 -6.28 -15.84
CA VAL A 17 11.48 -5.43 -16.82
C VAL A 17 12.95 -5.21 -16.42
N LYS A 18 13.82 -4.65 -17.28
CA LYS A 18 15.23 -4.36 -16.92
C LYS A 18 15.34 -3.04 -16.16
N PRO A 19 16.35 -2.82 -15.28
CA PRO A 19 16.38 -1.60 -14.45
C PRO A 19 16.64 -0.34 -15.28
N THR A 20 17.22 -0.53 -16.46
CA THR A 20 17.59 0.53 -17.41
C THR A 20 16.40 1.01 -18.24
N ASP A 21 15.29 0.26 -18.27
CA ASP A 21 14.13 0.63 -19.08
C ASP A 21 13.46 1.87 -18.46
N ARG A 22 13.30 2.94 -19.25
CA ARG A 22 12.58 4.13 -18.81
C ARG A 22 11.08 3.91 -19.01
N TRP A 23 10.33 3.93 -17.92
CA TRP A 23 8.87 3.81 -17.96
C TRP A 23 8.24 5.20 -17.84
N LEU A 24 7.34 5.51 -18.76
CA LEU A 24 6.48 6.69 -18.67
C LEU A 24 5.16 6.28 -18.01
N ASN A 25 4.58 7.20 -17.22
CA ASN A 25 3.27 7.04 -16.59
C ASN A 25 3.14 5.77 -15.72
N LEU A 26 4.11 5.54 -14.83
CA LEU A 26 4.02 4.44 -13.89
C LEU A 26 2.86 4.67 -12.91
N ARG A 27 1.97 3.70 -12.84
CA ARG A 27 0.87 3.60 -11.90
C ARG A 27 1.14 2.47 -10.92
N VAL A 28 0.89 2.73 -9.64
CA VAL A 28 0.94 1.70 -8.60
C VAL A 28 -0.45 1.54 -8.02
N ASP A 29 -0.99 0.32 -8.10
CA ASP A 29 -2.29 -0.04 -7.53
C ASP A 29 -2.09 -1.00 -6.35
N HIS A 30 -2.68 -0.65 -5.21
CA HIS A 30 -2.68 -1.47 -3.99
C HIS A 30 -4.04 -2.12 -3.83
N ASN A 31 -4.05 -3.42 -3.59
CA ASN A 31 -5.25 -4.15 -3.25
C ASN A 31 -5.00 -5.01 -2.02
N SER A 32 -5.96 -5.00 -1.08
CA SER A 32 -6.04 -5.91 0.05
C SER A 32 -7.29 -6.74 -0.12
N THR A 33 -7.14 -8.05 -0.11
CA THR A 33 -8.24 -9.01 -0.24
C THR A 33 -8.18 -9.97 0.93
N VAL A 34 -9.30 -10.13 1.63
CA VAL A 34 -9.47 -11.21 2.60
C VAL A 34 -9.77 -12.50 1.84
N THR A 35 -8.97 -13.53 2.09
CA THR A 35 -9.06 -14.81 1.37
C THR A 35 -9.85 -15.86 2.15
N LEU A 36 -9.76 -15.85 3.48
CA LEU A 36 -10.46 -16.78 4.35
C LEU A 36 -10.72 -16.14 5.71
N ILE A 37 -11.85 -16.49 6.31
CA ILE A 37 -12.15 -16.18 7.71
C ILE A 37 -12.51 -17.50 8.40
N SER A 38 -11.75 -17.84 9.43
CA SER A 38 -11.92 -19.07 10.21
C SER A 38 -12.23 -18.73 11.66
N GLU A 39 -13.26 -19.35 12.23
CA GLU A 39 -13.55 -19.24 13.67
C GLU A 39 -12.52 -20.02 14.47
N LEU A 40 -11.87 -19.37 15.44
CA LEU A 40 -10.96 -20.02 16.40
C LEU A 40 -11.61 -20.22 17.78
N GLY A 41 -12.76 -19.58 18.01
CA GLY A 41 -13.62 -19.73 19.17
C GLY A 41 -14.71 -18.65 19.17
N ASP A 42 -15.54 -18.61 20.21
CA ASP A 42 -16.73 -17.74 20.26
C ASP A 42 -16.43 -16.24 20.04
N ARG A 43 -15.20 -15.81 20.39
CA ARG A 43 -14.79 -14.40 20.31
C ARG A 43 -13.61 -14.13 19.38
N GLN A 44 -13.04 -15.14 18.75
CA GLN A 44 -11.82 -14.99 17.96
C GLN A 44 -11.95 -15.60 16.57
N ALA A 45 -11.53 -14.84 15.56
CA ALA A 45 -11.47 -15.29 14.18
C ALA A 45 -10.06 -15.07 13.61
N SER A 46 -9.53 -16.06 12.92
CA SER A 46 -8.38 -15.89 12.03
C SER A 46 -8.86 -15.34 10.70
N VAL A 47 -8.20 -14.30 10.22
CA VAL A 47 -8.47 -13.68 8.92
C VAL A 47 -7.22 -13.80 8.08
N ASP A 48 -7.30 -14.62 7.05
CA ASP A 48 -6.22 -14.76 6.06
C ASP A 48 -6.42 -13.69 4.99
N PHE A 49 -5.32 -13.06 4.59
CA PHE A 49 -5.35 -11.97 3.63
C PHE A 49 -4.25 -12.10 2.60
N ARG A 50 -4.49 -11.39 1.49
CA ARG A 50 -3.52 -11.15 0.43
C ARG A 50 -3.48 -9.65 0.14
N PHE A 51 -2.30 -9.09 0.25
CA PHE A 51 -1.98 -7.75 -0.22
C PHE A 51 -1.20 -7.84 -1.52
N THR A 52 -1.52 -6.96 -2.48
CA THR A 52 -0.79 -6.84 -3.74
C THR A 52 -0.47 -5.38 -4.03
N ALA A 53 0.77 -5.10 -4.43
CA ALA A 53 1.17 -3.84 -5.04
C ALA A 53 1.59 -4.11 -6.48
N ASN A 54 0.77 -3.67 -7.42
CA ASN A 54 0.98 -3.89 -8.85
C ASN A 54 1.58 -2.64 -9.49
N TYR A 55 2.68 -2.80 -10.20
CA TYR A 55 3.36 -1.72 -10.92
C TYR A 55 3.07 -1.86 -12.40
N HIS A 56 2.29 -0.92 -12.94
CA HIS A 56 1.91 -0.88 -14.34
C HIS A 56 2.46 0.37 -15.01
N ALA A 57 3.09 0.19 -16.16
CA ALA A 57 3.40 1.27 -17.10
C ALA A 57 2.42 1.19 -18.29
N SER A 58 2.38 2.23 -19.13
CA SER A 58 1.42 2.31 -20.25
C SER A 58 1.41 1.10 -21.18
N GLU A 59 2.51 0.36 -21.30
CA GLU A 59 2.67 -0.75 -22.26
C GLU A 59 3.07 -2.09 -21.61
N ALA A 60 3.30 -2.13 -20.28
CA ALA A 60 3.82 -3.34 -19.63
C ALA A 60 3.57 -3.39 -18.11
N VAL A 61 3.56 -4.60 -17.56
CA VAL A 61 3.67 -4.84 -16.12
C VAL A 61 5.15 -4.76 -15.73
N VAL A 62 5.48 -3.84 -14.82
CA VAL A 62 6.85 -3.55 -14.39
C VAL A 62 7.27 -4.47 -13.25
N GLY A 63 6.35 -4.73 -12.32
CA GLY A 63 6.60 -5.54 -11.14
C GLY A 63 5.33 -5.84 -10.36
N LEU A 64 5.45 -6.80 -9.45
CA LEU A 64 4.41 -7.22 -8.54
C LEU A 64 5.05 -7.52 -7.18
N ILE A 65 4.48 -6.98 -6.12
CA ILE A 65 4.74 -7.40 -4.75
C ILE A 65 3.45 -8.04 -4.24
N GLN A 66 3.55 -9.27 -3.73
CA GLN A 66 2.45 -9.99 -3.12
C GLN A 66 2.86 -10.40 -1.70
N ILE A 67 2.05 -10.01 -0.73
CA ILE A 67 2.24 -10.35 0.68
C ILE A 67 0.99 -11.11 1.12
N GLU A 68 1.19 -12.30 1.66
CA GLU A 68 0.14 -13.10 2.27
C GLU A 68 0.42 -13.22 3.76
N GLY A 69 -0.64 -13.36 4.54
CA GLY A 69 -0.55 -13.46 5.98
C GLY A 69 -1.88 -13.72 6.62
N ASN A 70 -1.87 -13.74 7.93
CA ASN A 70 -3.05 -13.89 8.74
C ASN A 70 -3.02 -12.90 9.90
N LEU A 71 -4.21 -12.54 10.37
CA LEU A 71 -4.37 -11.75 11.58
C LEU A 71 -5.43 -12.37 12.48
N LEU A 72 -5.30 -12.11 13.78
CA LEU A 72 -6.25 -12.57 14.78
C LEU A 72 -7.15 -11.41 15.17
N TRP A 73 -8.44 -11.52 14.86
CA TRP A 73 -9.46 -10.55 15.21
C TRP A 73 -10.31 -11.04 16.39
N GLU A 74 -10.53 -10.16 17.37
CA GLU A 74 -11.33 -10.43 18.56
C GLU A 74 -12.64 -9.62 18.56
N GLY A 75 -13.78 -10.30 18.59
CA GLY A 75 -15.10 -9.68 18.51
C GLY A 75 -16.21 -10.72 18.47
N ASP A 76 -17.29 -10.46 17.73
CA ASP A 76 -18.30 -11.47 17.40
C ASP A 76 -17.83 -12.34 16.22
N ALA A 77 -16.95 -13.31 16.53
CA ALA A 77 -16.34 -14.18 15.52
C ALA A 77 -17.39 -15.00 14.76
N ARG A 78 -18.40 -15.49 15.48
CA ARG A 78 -19.48 -16.28 14.89
C ARG A 78 -20.35 -15.44 13.95
N GLY A 79 -20.66 -14.20 14.32
CA GLY A 79 -21.37 -13.25 13.47
C GLY A 79 -20.56 -12.85 12.23
N LEU A 80 -19.25 -12.67 12.38
CA LEU A 80 -18.33 -12.37 11.27
C LEU A 80 -18.27 -13.52 10.26
N VAL A 81 -18.02 -14.74 10.72
CA VAL A 81 -17.93 -15.93 9.86
C VAL A 81 -19.26 -16.20 9.18
N LYS A 82 -20.38 -16.08 9.90
CA LYS A 82 -21.71 -16.26 9.29
C LYS A 82 -21.98 -15.24 8.18
N SER A 83 -21.65 -13.97 8.40
CA SER A 83 -21.80 -12.91 7.39
C SER A 83 -20.93 -13.18 6.16
N TRP A 84 -19.67 -13.57 6.41
CA TRP A 84 -18.72 -13.91 5.35
C TRP A 84 -19.16 -15.13 4.55
N SER A 85 -19.58 -16.22 5.20
CA SER A 85 -20.05 -17.43 4.51
C SER A 85 -21.35 -17.23 3.74
N ALA A 86 -22.23 -16.33 4.19
CA ALA A 86 -23.52 -16.10 3.54
C ALA A 86 -23.42 -15.16 2.32
N GLY A 87 -22.57 -14.13 2.40
CA GLY A 87 -22.51 -13.06 1.40
C GLY A 87 -21.13 -12.79 0.81
N GLY A 88 -20.08 -13.46 1.27
CA GLY A 88 -18.69 -13.15 0.88
C GLY A 88 -18.24 -11.75 1.33
N GLN A 89 -18.95 -11.15 2.29
CA GLN A 89 -18.73 -9.78 2.73
C GLN A 89 -18.66 -9.72 4.26
N MET A 90 -17.70 -8.96 4.75
CA MET A 90 -17.60 -8.61 6.16
C MET A 90 -18.53 -7.45 6.48
N PRO A 91 -19.01 -7.33 7.73
CA PRO A 91 -19.66 -6.10 8.18
C PRO A 91 -18.76 -4.88 7.89
N PRO A 92 -19.31 -3.74 7.41
CA PRO A 92 -18.50 -2.61 6.95
C PRO A 92 -17.48 -2.09 7.97
N GLU A 93 -17.87 -2.03 9.26
CA GLU A 93 -16.98 -1.58 10.33
C GLU A 93 -15.78 -2.52 10.52
N VAL A 94 -16.04 -3.82 10.53
CA VAL A 94 -15.00 -4.85 10.67
C VAL A 94 -14.11 -4.90 9.43
N ALA A 95 -14.70 -4.74 8.24
CA ALA A 95 -13.97 -4.67 6.99
C ALA A 95 -13.00 -3.48 6.98
N GLN A 96 -13.48 -2.29 7.34
CA GLN A 96 -12.66 -1.09 7.39
C GLN A 96 -11.49 -1.27 8.36
N GLU A 97 -11.73 -1.85 9.53
CA GLU A 97 -10.71 -2.09 10.52
C GLU A 97 -9.63 -3.07 10.02
N ILE A 98 -10.06 -4.24 9.54
CA ILE A 98 -9.18 -5.28 9.01
C ILE A 98 -8.32 -4.74 7.86
N HIS A 99 -8.94 -4.08 6.88
CA HIS A 99 -8.21 -3.53 5.73
C HIS A 99 -7.26 -2.41 6.16
N THR A 100 -7.62 -1.58 7.13
CA THR A 100 -6.72 -0.54 7.65
C THR A 100 -5.47 -1.15 8.27
N VAL A 101 -5.62 -2.22 9.05
CA VAL A 101 -4.49 -2.91 9.68
C VAL A 101 -3.63 -3.67 8.65
N ILE A 102 -4.25 -4.29 7.64
CA ILE A 102 -3.49 -4.90 6.54
C ILE A 102 -2.67 -3.82 5.81
N MET A 103 -3.27 -2.68 5.46
CA MET A 103 -2.57 -1.60 4.76
C MET A 103 -1.43 -1.01 5.60
N SER A 104 -1.65 -0.74 6.89
CA SER A 104 -0.64 -0.13 7.75
C SER A 104 0.59 -1.02 7.98
N ASN A 105 0.43 -2.34 7.92
CA ASN A 105 1.54 -3.30 8.07
C ASN A 105 2.17 -3.67 6.72
N CYS A 106 1.38 -3.87 5.66
CA CYS A 106 1.91 -4.30 4.35
C CYS A 106 2.57 -3.17 3.56
N ILE A 107 2.12 -1.91 3.68
CA ILE A 107 2.70 -0.80 2.92
C ILE A 107 4.19 -0.58 3.29
N PRO A 108 4.59 -0.51 4.57
CA PRO A 108 6.00 -0.37 4.93
C PRO A 108 6.88 -1.50 4.37
N GLU A 109 6.42 -2.75 4.46
CA GLU A 109 7.17 -3.89 3.90
C GLU A 109 7.26 -3.83 2.38
N ALA A 110 6.18 -3.44 1.70
CA ALA A 110 6.18 -3.26 0.27
C ALA A 110 7.15 -2.15 -0.17
N VAL A 111 7.36 -1.09 0.62
CA VAL A 111 8.38 -0.06 0.37
C VAL A 111 9.79 -0.64 0.46
N ILE A 112 10.07 -1.47 1.46
CA ILE A 112 11.37 -2.12 1.63
C ILE A 112 11.64 -3.05 0.44
N LEU A 113 10.68 -3.91 0.09
CA LEU A 113 10.80 -4.83 -1.04
C LEU A 113 10.95 -4.09 -2.38
N ALA A 114 10.20 -3.01 -2.59
CA ALA A 114 10.33 -2.19 -3.80
C ALA A 114 11.76 -1.64 -3.94
N ARG A 115 12.36 -1.16 -2.85
CA ARG A 115 13.76 -0.69 -2.83
C ARG A 115 14.74 -1.78 -3.25
N GLU A 116 14.60 -2.99 -2.69
CA GLU A 116 15.45 -4.12 -3.02
C GLU A 116 15.29 -4.55 -4.48
N LEU A 117 14.06 -4.51 -4.99
CA LEU A 117 13.74 -4.79 -6.39
C LEU A 117 14.10 -3.63 -7.33
N ARG A 118 14.58 -2.47 -6.85
CA ARG A 118 14.75 -1.26 -7.67
C ARG A 118 13.45 -0.83 -8.37
N LEU A 119 12.31 -1.10 -7.75
CA LEU A 119 11.01 -0.52 -8.08
C LEU A 119 10.86 0.81 -7.31
N PRO A 120 10.13 1.79 -7.85
CA PRO A 120 9.82 2.98 -7.07
C PRO A 120 8.93 2.62 -5.88
N PRO A 121 8.92 3.44 -4.82
CA PRO A 121 8.08 3.19 -3.66
C PRO A 121 6.60 3.05 -4.07
N PRO A 122 5.85 2.12 -3.44
CA PRO A 122 4.43 1.98 -3.68
C PRO A 122 3.61 3.19 -3.21
N VAL A 123 4.16 4.01 -2.32
CA VAL A 123 3.48 5.20 -1.78
C VAL A 123 3.85 6.48 -2.55
N PRO A 124 2.93 7.45 -2.64
CA PRO A 124 3.24 8.77 -3.20
C PRO A 124 4.39 9.42 -2.43
N ILE A 125 5.38 9.93 -3.17
CA ILE A 125 6.51 10.64 -2.57
C ILE A 125 6.05 12.08 -2.25
N PRO A 126 6.26 12.57 -1.01
CA PRO A 126 5.95 13.95 -0.68
C PRO A 126 6.80 14.90 -1.51
N GLN A 127 6.17 15.90 -2.14
CA GLN A 127 6.87 16.95 -2.89
C GLN A 127 7.33 18.05 -1.93
N VAL A 128 8.62 18.37 -1.94
CA VAL A 128 9.14 19.53 -1.20
C VAL A 128 9.07 20.75 -2.13
N ASN A 129 8.07 21.60 -1.92
CA ASN A 129 7.99 22.88 -2.60
C ASN A 129 8.92 23.87 -1.87
N VAL A 130 10.15 24.03 -2.36
CA VAL A 130 11.00 25.13 -1.91
C VAL A 130 10.47 26.43 -2.53
N PRO A 131 10.07 27.44 -1.75
CA PRO A 131 9.67 28.72 -2.30
C PRO A 131 10.85 29.33 -3.06
N GLN A 132 10.72 29.49 -4.39
CA GLN A 132 11.68 30.25 -5.16
C GLN A 132 11.58 31.71 -4.70
N GLN A 133 12.67 32.26 -4.16
CA GLN A 133 12.75 33.69 -3.87
C GLN A 133 12.48 34.46 -5.17
N PRO A 134 11.61 35.49 -5.14
CA PRO A 134 11.39 36.31 -6.32
C PRO A 134 12.72 36.93 -6.78
N PRO A 135 12.98 36.96 -8.10
CA PRO A 135 14.22 37.52 -8.63
C PRO A 135 14.36 38.97 -8.16
N LYS A 136 15.51 39.30 -7.57
CA LYS A 136 15.82 40.67 -7.13
C LYS A 136 15.69 41.62 -8.33
N PRO A 137 14.95 42.73 -8.23
CA PRO A 137 14.84 43.69 -9.32
C PRO A 137 16.24 44.23 -9.65
N GLY A 138 16.61 44.12 -10.92
CA GLY A 138 17.89 44.58 -11.44
C GLY A 138 18.09 46.06 -11.12
N LYS A 139 19.24 46.40 -10.53
CA LYS A 139 19.70 47.77 -10.33
C LYS A 139 19.72 48.47 -11.69
N GLY A 140 18.76 49.36 -11.92
CA GLY A 140 18.76 50.27 -13.06
C GLY A 140 20.05 51.08 -13.06
N ARG A 141 20.77 51.03 -14.19
CA ARG A 141 21.83 52.00 -14.49
C ARG A 141 21.17 53.37 -14.63
N SER A 142 21.45 54.26 -13.69
CA SER A 142 21.34 55.71 -13.92
C SER A 142 22.55 56.14 -14.73
N PRO A 143 22.40 56.78 -15.90
CA PRO A 143 23.45 57.60 -16.47
C PRO A 143 23.29 59.04 -15.96
N GLU A 144 24.40 59.57 -15.48
CA GLU A 144 24.58 60.95 -15.03
C GLU A 144 24.31 61.97 -16.14
N ILE A 145 24.00 63.17 -15.67
CA ILE A 145 23.77 64.43 -16.38
C ILE A 145 25.05 64.87 -17.10
N ALA A 146 24.96 65.26 -18.38
CA ALA A 146 25.89 66.15 -19.07
C ALA A 146 25.15 66.93 -20.17
#